data_AF-A0A7J9D0H4-F1
#
_entry.id   AF-A0A7J9D0H4-F1
#
_cell.length_a   1.000
_cell.length_b   1.000
_cell.length_c   1.000
_cell.angle_alpha   90.00
_cell.angle_beta   90.00
_cell.angle_gamma   90.00
#
_symmetry.space_group_name_H-M   'P 1'
#
loop_
_entity.id
_entity.type
_entity.pdbx_description
1 polymer ?
#
loop_
_entity_poly.entity_id
_entity_poly.type
_entity_poly.pdbx_seq_one_letter_code
_entity_poly.pdbx_strand_id
1 'polypeptide(L)'
;MPREETFSKALYTFDIGQNDLTQSLFLNMTIVQVIAAIPDIVNHFSDIIKNLYNLGARSFWVYNTRPLGCFPKILTSFPLAEKDSVGCSKPYNLLAQRFNAELKNALARLRIEFPLATIVYVDLYSALYSLYTHPTKNGFEHPLVACCGYGGKYNYSEEAICGGKISVNGKNITVGSCKDPSIRVSWDGVHFIEAANKFAFDLVSSGDFSDPPIPLKLACHPR
;
A
#
# COMPACT_ATOMS: atom_id res chain seq x y z
N MET A 1 20.31 20.03 7.80
CA MET A 1 20.36 18.69 7.18
C MET A 1 21.11 17.74 8.11
N PRO A 2 20.84 16.42 8.08
CA PRO A 2 21.61 15.44 8.85
C PRO A 2 23.10 15.46 8.44
N ARG A 3 23.98 15.05 9.35
CA ARG A 3 25.43 14.95 9.05
C ARG A 3 25.70 13.73 8.17
N GLU A 4 26.64 13.81 7.24
CA GLU A 4 26.97 12.71 6.31
C GLU A 4 27.24 11.38 7.04
N GLU A 5 27.96 11.43 8.15
CA GLU A 5 28.24 10.29 9.05
C GLU A 5 26.99 9.60 9.66
N THR A 6 25.82 10.24 9.58
CA THR A 6 24.54 9.67 10.06
C THR A 6 23.80 8.88 8.98
N PHE A 7 24.14 9.05 7.70
CA PHE A 7 23.43 8.41 6.60
C PHE A 7 23.59 6.89 6.63
N SER A 8 24.78 6.40 6.99
CA SER A 8 25.03 4.96 7.12
C SER A 8 24.32 4.31 8.31
N LYS A 9 23.84 5.11 9.27
CA LYS A 9 23.19 4.65 10.50
C LYS A 9 21.66 4.74 10.46
N ALA A 10 21.12 5.46 9.48
CA ALA A 10 19.68 5.67 9.35
C ALA A 10 18.99 4.47 8.67
N LEU A 11 17.71 4.28 8.98
CA LEU A 11 16.80 3.42 8.23
C LEU A 11 16.06 4.25 7.20
N TYR A 12 16.16 3.86 5.93
CA TYR A 12 15.41 4.49 4.84
C TYR A 12 14.22 3.61 4.49
N THR A 13 13.02 4.06 4.89
CA THR A 13 11.77 3.35 4.65
C THR A 13 11.08 3.86 3.40
N PHE A 14 10.62 2.97 2.52
CA PHE A 14 9.91 3.32 1.28
C PHE A 14 8.55 2.65 1.20
N ASP A 15 7.55 3.42 0.85
CA ASP A 15 6.18 2.99 0.59
C ASP A 15 5.64 3.82 -0.57
N ILE A 16 5.81 3.31 -1.79
CA ILE A 16 5.54 4.02 -3.03
C ILE A 16 4.97 3.07 -4.10
N GLY A 17 4.53 3.61 -5.24
CA GLY A 17 4.02 2.86 -6.39
C GLY A 17 2.49 2.77 -6.46
N GLN A 18 1.79 2.86 -5.33
CA GLN A 18 0.32 2.83 -5.34
C GLN A 18 -0.28 3.96 -6.20
N ASN A 19 0.24 5.18 -6.07
CA ASN A 19 -0.25 6.34 -6.82
C ASN A 19 0.06 6.22 -8.30
N ASP A 20 1.24 5.71 -8.67
CA ASP A 20 1.63 5.46 -10.06
C ASP A 20 0.63 4.52 -10.75
N LEU A 21 0.30 3.39 -10.11
CA LEU A 21 -0.65 2.42 -10.66
C LEU A 21 -2.08 2.97 -10.70
N THR A 22 -2.53 3.60 -9.62
CA THR A 22 -3.92 4.08 -9.52
C THR A 22 -4.17 5.29 -10.41
N GLN A 23 -3.26 6.27 -10.43
CA GLN A 23 -3.38 7.45 -11.27
C GLN A 23 -3.39 7.08 -12.76
N SER A 24 -2.56 6.14 -13.21
CA SER A 24 -2.60 5.65 -14.60
C SER A 24 -3.99 5.13 -14.99
N LEU A 25 -4.66 4.39 -14.10
CA LEU A 25 -6.02 3.91 -14.34
C LEU A 25 -7.04 5.05 -14.44
N PHE A 26 -6.93 6.06 -13.58
CA PHE A 26 -7.82 7.24 -13.61
C PHE A 26 -7.49 8.22 -14.75
N LEU A 27 -6.34 8.06 -15.43
CA LEU A 27 -6.02 8.70 -16.70
C LEU A 27 -6.45 7.86 -17.92
N ASN A 28 -7.38 6.93 -17.73
CA ASN A 28 -7.95 6.06 -18.76
C ASN A 28 -6.95 5.09 -19.41
N MET A 29 -5.82 4.77 -18.77
CA MET A 29 -4.98 3.66 -19.22
C MET A 29 -5.67 2.32 -18.93
N THR A 30 -5.59 1.41 -19.91
CA THR A 30 -6.01 0.02 -19.72
C THR A 30 -5.06 -0.70 -18.76
N ILE A 31 -5.53 -1.77 -18.11
CA ILE A 31 -4.71 -2.62 -17.24
C ILE A 31 -3.44 -3.10 -17.96
N VAL A 32 -3.53 -3.46 -19.24
CA VAL A 32 -2.37 -3.90 -20.03
C VAL A 32 -1.34 -2.78 -20.17
N GLN A 33 -1.78 -1.55 -20.43
CA GLN A 33 -0.89 -0.39 -20.50
C GLN A 33 -0.25 -0.09 -19.14
N VAL A 34 -1.00 -0.20 -18.04
CA VAL A 34 -0.43 -0.02 -16.69
C VAL A 34 0.62 -1.08 -16.39
N ILE A 35 0.36 -2.36 -16.72
CA ILE A 35 1.34 -3.44 -16.57
C ILE A 35 2.62 -3.15 -17.37
N ALA A 36 2.48 -2.66 -18.61
CA ALA A 36 3.62 -2.34 -19.47
C ALA A 36 4.50 -1.22 -18.89
N ALA A 37 3.96 -0.32 -18.06
CA ALA A 37 4.70 0.76 -17.42
C ALA A 37 5.40 0.34 -16.11
N ILE A 38 5.05 -0.80 -15.50
CA ILE A 38 5.62 -1.27 -14.22
C ILE A 38 7.15 -1.34 -14.25
N PRO A 39 7.80 -1.91 -15.29
CA PRO A 39 9.27 -1.97 -15.33
C PRO A 39 9.93 -0.60 -15.23
N ASP A 40 9.39 0.42 -15.91
CA ASP A 40 9.95 1.78 -15.87
C ASP A 40 9.79 2.41 -14.48
N ILE A 41 8.65 2.23 -13.84
CA ILE A 41 8.40 2.71 -12.46
C ILE A 41 9.40 2.07 -11.48
N VAL A 42 9.60 0.75 -11.57
CA VAL A 42 10.52 0.00 -10.70
C VAL A 42 11.99 0.34 -10.99
N ASN A 43 12.36 0.56 -12.25
CA ASN A 43 13.70 1.02 -12.62
C ASN A 43 14.00 2.40 -12.04
N HIS A 44 13.06 3.34 -12.17
CA HIS A 44 13.21 4.66 -11.58
C HIS A 44 13.38 4.61 -10.05
N PHE A 45 12.60 3.75 -9.38
CA PHE A 45 12.79 3.53 -7.94
C PHE A 45 14.15 2.92 -7.61
N SER A 46 14.63 1.98 -8.43
CA SER A 46 15.95 1.39 -8.25
C SER A 46 17.05 2.45 -8.33
N ASP A 47 16.94 3.41 -9.26
CA ASP A 47 17.88 4.53 -9.37
C ASP A 47 17.86 5.43 -8.12
N ILE A 48 16.69 5.62 -7.49
CA ILE A 48 16.61 6.34 -6.20
C ILE A 48 17.41 5.61 -5.12
N ILE A 49 17.28 4.28 -5.01
CA ILE A 49 18.08 3.48 -4.06
C ILE A 49 19.57 3.60 -4.36
N LYS A 50 19.98 3.50 -5.63
CA LYS A 50 21.38 3.65 -6.07
C LYS A 50 21.94 5.01 -5.66
N ASN A 51 21.17 6.08 -5.89
CA ASN A 51 21.57 7.44 -5.52
C ASN A 51 21.75 7.60 -4.01
N LEU A 52 20.82 7.09 -3.21
CA LEU A 52 20.94 7.13 -1.74
C LEU A 52 22.11 6.29 -1.23
N TYR A 53 22.36 5.13 -1.83
CA TYR A 53 23.52 4.30 -1.50
C TYR A 53 24.84 5.06 -1.75
N ASN A 54 24.93 5.76 -2.89
CA ASN A 54 26.09 6.60 -3.22
C ASN A 54 26.28 7.78 -2.25
N LEU A 55 25.19 8.26 -1.64
CA LEU A 55 25.22 9.28 -0.58
C LEU A 55 25.51 8.70 0.83
N GLY A 56 25.73 7.39 0.95
CA GLY A 56 26.11 6.75 2.20
C GLY A 56 25.00 5.97 2.91
N ALA A 57 23.79 5.90 2.36
CA ALA A 57 22.72 5.07 2.94
C ALA A 57 23.08 3.57 2.88
N ARG A 58 22.80 2.84 3.96
CA ARG A 58 23.13 1.40 4.06
C ARG A 58 21.97 0.50 4.49
N SER A 59 20.87 1.06 4.96
CA SER A 59 19.74 0.27 5.48
C SER A 59 18.45 0.71 4.81
N PHE A 60 17.85 -0.16 3.99
CA PHE A 60 16.66 0.11 3.20
C PHE A 60 15.55 -0.86 3.58
N TRP A 61 14.36 -0.33 3.88
CA TRP A 61 13.17 -1.09 4.26
C TRP A 61 12.01 -0.72 3.33
N VAL A 62 11.74 -1.58 2.36
CA VAL A 62 10.90 -1.26 1.21
C VAL A 62 9.60 -2.06 1.27
N TYR A 63 8.50 -1.38 1.55
CA TYR A 63 7.16 -1.94 1.48
C TYR A 63 6.73 -2.12 0.02
N ASN A 64 6.11 -3.27 -0.25
CA ASN A 64 5.40 -3.49 -1.50
C ASN A 64 4.05 -2.76 -1.51
N THR A 65 3.40 -2.68 -2.67
CA THR A 65 2.09 -2.03 -2.78
C THR A 65 0.97 -2.91 -2.24
N ARG A 66 -0.13 -2.26 -1.85
CA ARG A 66 -1.25 -2.84 -1.10
C ARG A 66 -2.27 -3.53 -2.02
N PRO A 67 -3.27 -4.25 -1.47
CA PRO A 67 -4.33 -4.88 -2.27
C PRO A 67 -5.25 -3.86 -2.95
N LEU A 68 -4.81 -3.32 -4.09
CA LEU A 68 -5.51 -2.26 -4.83
C LEU A 68 -6.96 -2.63 -5.15
N GLY A 69 -7.22 -3.89 -5.50
CA GLY A 69 -8.56 -4.37 -5.82
C GLY A 69 -9.54 -4.31 -4.64
N CYS A 70 -9.05 -4.18 -3.42
CA CYS A 70 -9.87 -4.10 -2.22
C CYS A 70 -10.29 -2.67 -1.84
N PHE A 71 -9.80 -1.65 -2.56
CA PHE A 71 -10.06 -0.26 -2.21
C PHE A 71 -11.50 0.12 -2.57
N PRO A 72 -12.28 0.73 -1.66
CA PRO A 72 -13.62 1.22 -1.98
C PRO A 72 -13.68 2.10 -3.23
N LYS A 73 -12.64 2.93 -3.46
CA LYS A 73 -12.51 3.71 -4.70
C LYS A 73 -12.49 2.82 -5.94
N ILE A 74 -11.59 1.84 -6.00
CA ILE A 74 -11.48 0.91 -7.13
C ILE A 74 -12.77 0.12 -7.33
N LEU A 75 -13.38 -0.36 -6.25
CA LEU A 75 -14.62 -1.13 -6.33
C LEU A 75 -15.81 -0.29 -6.80
N THR A 76 -15.84 1.00 -6.48
CA THR A 76 -16.89 1.94 -6.90
C THR A 76 -16.69 2.38 -8.35
N SER A 77 -15.46 2.73 -8.74
CA SER A 77 -15.14 3.19 -10.10
C SER A 77 -15.18 2.06 -11.13
N PHE A 78 -14.90 0.82 -10.73
CA PHE A 78 -14.86 -0.36 -11.61
C PHE A 78 -15.76 -1.49 -11.09
N PRO A 79 -17.09 -1.28 -11.07
CA PRO A 79 -18.02 -2.20 -10.42
C PRO A 79 -18.18 -3.52 -11.20
N LEU A 80 -17.98 -3.50 -12.52
CA LEU A 80 -18.13 -4.67 -13.40
C LEU A 80 -16.91 -5.60 -13.40
N ALA A 81 -15.80 -5.18 -12.79
CA ALA A 81 -14.59 -5.99 -12.75
C ALA A 81 -14.79 -7.24 -11.87
N GLU A 82 -14.28 -8.38 -12.33
CA GLU A 82 -14.37 -9.66 -11.63
C GLU A 82 -13.87 -9.55 -10.18
N LYS A 83 -14.60 -10.17 -9.24
CA LYS A 83 -14.27 -10.17 -7.82
C LYS A 83 -13.75 -11.53 -7.37
N ASP A 84 -12.82 -11.53 -6.42
CA ASP A 84 -12.38 -12.75 -5.71
C ASP A 84 -13.39 -13.16 -4.62
N SER A 85 -13.06 -14.21 -3.88
CA SER A 85 -13.92 -14.79 -2.85
C SER A 85 -14.21 -13.84 -1.69
N VAL A 86 -13.39 -12.80 -1.50
CA VAL A 86 -13.57 -11.79 -0.45
C VAL A 86 -14.15 -10.49 -0.98
N GLY A 87 -14.49 -10.43 -2.28
CA GLY A 87 -15.13 -9.30 -2.93
C GLY A 87 -14.17 -8.22 -3.44
N CYS A 88 -12.85 -8.43 -3.34
CA CYS A 88 -11.87 -7.53 -3.94
C CYS A 88 -11.80 -7.75 -5.45
N SER A 89 -11.43 -6.73 -6.22
CA SER A 89 -11.32 -6.87 -7.67
C SER A 89 -10.04 -7.57 -8.10
N LYS A 90 -10.18 -8.75 -8.72
CA LYS A 90 -9.07 -9.57 -9.24
C LYS A 90 -8.14 -8.80 -10.19
N PRO A 91 -8.63 -8.14 -11.26
CA PRO A 91 -7.75 -7.46 -12.20
C PRO A 91 -6.88 -6.36 -11.58
N TYR A 92 -7.39 -5.65 -10.58
CA TYR A 92 -6.63 -4.58 -9.91
C TYR A 92 -5.70 -5.12 -8.82
N ASN A 93 -6.08 -6.22 -8.14
CA ASN A 93 -5.14 -6.97 -7.30
C ASN A 93 -3.99 -7.56 -8.12
N LEU A 94 -4.25 -8.01 -9.36
CA LEU A 94 -3.21 -8.49 -10.27
C LEU A 94 -2.19 -7.39 -10.61
N LEU A 95 -2.62 -6.14 -10.79
CA LEU A 95 -1.71 -5.00 -10.99
C LEU A 95 -0.76 -4.83 -9.81
N ALA A 96 -1.31 -4.78 -8.59
CA ALA A 96 -0.52 -4.72 -7.37
C ALA A 96 0.49 -5.88 -7.28
N GLN A 97 0.04 -7.10 -7.53
CA GLN A 97 0.88 -8.30 -7.49
C GLN A 97 2.00 -8.28 -8.54
N ARG A 98 1.73 -7.80 -9.76
CA ARG A 98 2.75 -7.64 -10.80
C ARG A 98 3.81 -6.62 -10.41
N PHE A 99 3.40 -5.47 -9.90
CA PHE A 99 4.33 -4.46 -9.39
C PHE A 99 5.18 -5.01 -8.26
N ASN A 100 4.56 -5.71 -7.31
CA ASN A 100 5.24 -6.31 -6.16
C ASN A 100 6.28 -7.35 -6.57
N ALA A 101 5.97 -8.17 -7.58
CA ALA A 101 6.90 -9.15 -8.13
C ALA A 101 8.12 -8.49 -8.80
N GLU A 102 7.90 -7.47 -9.63
CA GLU A 102 8.99 -6.73 -10.28
C GLU A 102 9.85 -5.98 -9.26
N LEU A 103 9.22 -5.31 -8.27
CA LEU A 103 9.91 -4.66 -7.17
C LEU A 103 10.80 -5.66 -6.40
N LYS A 104 10.26 -6.83 -6.05
CA LYS A 104 11.02 -7.87 -5.33
C LYS A 104 12.25 -8.32 -6.12
N ASN A 105 12.10 -8.54 -7.42
CA ASN A 105 13.20 -8.92 -8.30
C ASN A 105 14.26 -7.81 -8.41
N ALA A 106 13.85 -6.55 -8.53
CA ALA A 106 14.76 -5.41 -8.58
C ALA A 106 15.56 -5.26 -7.28
N LEU A 107 14.91 -5.36 -6.11
CA LEU A 107 15.59 -5.32 -4.81
C LEU A 107 16.56 -6.49 -4.63
N ALA A 108 16.23 -7.69 -5.15
CA ALA A 108 17.15 -8.82 -5.14
C ALA A 108 18.42 -8.55 -5.97
N ARG A 109 18.30 -7.88 -7.13
CA ARG A 109 19.44 -7.45 -7.94
C ARG A 109 20.27 -6.38 -7.22
N LEU A 110 19.63 -5.39 -6.61
CA LEU A 110 20.30 -4.33 -5.86
C LEU A 110 21.09 -4.88 -4.66
N ARG A 111 20.61 -5.94 -4.01
CA ARG A 111 21.37 -6.64 -2.95
C ARG A 111 22.68 -7.25 -3.45
N ILE A 112 22.70 -7.74 -4.69
CA ILE A 112 23.92 -8.27 -5.33
C ILE A 112 24.86 -7.12 -5.70
N GLU A 113 24.31 -6.04 -6.24
CA GLU A 113 25.07 -4.83 -6.64
C GLU A 113 25.69 -4.10 -5.44
N PHE A 114 24.99 -4.09 -4.30
CA PHE A 114 25.36 -3.34 -3.10
C PHE A 114 25.54 -4.24 -1.87
N PRO A 115 26.63 -5.02 -1.80
CA PRO A 115 26.86 -5.98 -0.71
C PRO A 115 27.04 -5.33 0.67
N LEU A 116 27.30 -4.02 0.73
CA LEU A 116 27.40 -3.27 1.99
C LEU A 116 26.04 -2.74 2.48
N ALA A 117 24.97 -2.88 1.69
CA ALA A 117 23.64 -2.45 2.07
C ALA A 117 22.78 -3.62 2.53
N THR A 118 22.03 -3.41 3.60
CA THR A 118 20.87 -4.23 3.94
C THR A 118 19.65 -3.66 3.20
N ILE A 119 19.10 -4.42 2.26
CA ILE A 119 17.91 -4.04 1.50
C ILE A 119 16.83 -5.09 1.75
N VAL A 120 15.77 -4.68 2.44
CA VAL A 120 14.68 -5.56 2.87
C VAL A 120 13.43 -5.26 2.04
N TYR A 121 12.93 -6.27 1.33
CA TYR A 121 11.59 -6.26 0.75
C TYR A 121 10.57 -6.65 1.82
N VAL A 122 9.46 -5.93 1.91
CA VAL A 122 8.45 -6.11 2.97
C VAL A 122 7.07 -6.31 2.35
N ASP A 123 6.47 -7.47 2.59
CA ASP A 123 5.20 -7.89 2.02
C ASP A 123 3.99 -7.33 2.81
N LEU A 124 3.79 -6.02 2.67
CA LEU A 124 2.63 -5.31 3.21
C LEU A 124 1.31 -5.76 2.56
N TYR A 125 1.35 -6.16 1.29
CA TYR A 125 0.21 -6.69 0.55
C TYR A 125 -0.43 -7.85 1.31
N SER A 126 0.35 -8.90 1.62
CA SER A 126 -0.17 -10.11 2.25
C SER A 126 -0.69 -9.83 3.67
N ALA A 127 0.02 -8.98 4.43
CA ALA A 127 -0.41 -8.55 5.76
C ALA A 127 -1.79 -7.87 5.71
N LEU A 128 -1.99 -6.89 4.82
CA LEU A 128 -3.28 -6.19 4.66
C LEU A 128 -4.36 -7.08 4.03
N TYR A 129 -4.00 -7.96 3.08
CA TYR A 129 -4.96 -8.85 2.43
C TYR A 129 -5.60 -9.83 3.44
N SER A 130 -4.88 -10.17 4.51
CA SER A 130 -5.41 -10.99 5.59
C SER A 130 -6.64 -10.36 6.30
N LEU A 131 -6.77 -9.03 6.29
CA LEU A 131 -7.92 -8.31 6.85
C LEU A 131 -9.20 -8.50 6.02
N TYR A 132 -9.09 -8.90 4.76
CA TYR A 132 -10.24 -9.18 3.89
C TYR A 132 -10.62 -10.66 3.89
N THR A 133 -9.63 -11.55 4.03
CA THR A 133 -9.85 -13.00 4.11
C THR A 133 -10.35 -13.46 5.48
N HIS A 134 -9.91 -12.82 6.55
CA HIS A 134 -10.28 -13.18 7.92
C HIS A 134 -10.63 -11.95 8.79
N PRO A 135 -11.59 -11.10 8.36
CA PRO A 135 -11.87 -9.82 9.02
C PRO A 135 -12.24 -10.00 10.49
N THR A 136 -13.22 -10.87 10.79
CA THR A 136 -13.73 -11.08 12.15
C THR A 136 -12.69 -11.65 13.09
N LYS A 137 -11.86 -12.58 12.61
CA LYS A 137 -10.73 -13.14 13.38
C LYS A 137 -9.73 -12.06 13.78
N ASN A 138 -9.55 -11.05 12.95
CA ASN A 138 -8.60 -9.96 13.14
C ASN A 138 -9.24 -8.72 13.81
N GLY A 139 -10.51 -8.79 14.25
CA GLY A 139 -11.20 -7.69 14.92
C GLY A 139 -11.82 -6.65 13.99
N PHE A 140 -12.00 -6.97 12.71
CA PHE A 140 -12.56 -6.08 11.70
C PHE A 140 -13.93 -6.55 11.19
N GLU A 141 -14.72 -5.59 10.75
CA GLU A 141 -16.04 -5.76 10.15
C GLU A 141 -16.14 -4.97 8.84
N HIS A 142 -16.93 -5.50 7.89
CA HIS A 142 -17.19 -4.85 6.61
C HIS A 142 -15.93 -4.29 5.93
N PRO A 143 -14.91 -5.13 5.65
CA PRO A 143 -13.57 -4.66 5.29
C PRO A 143 -13.51 -3.86 3.97
N LEU A 144 -14.51 -4.01 3.10
CA LEU A 144 -14.63 -3.28 1.83
C LEU A 144 -15.43 -1.96 1.94
N VAL A 145 -15.89 -1.57 3.13
CA VAL A 145 -16.71 -0.37 3.33
C VAL A 145 -15.88 0.68 4.07
N ALA A 146 -15.75 1.87 3.48
CA ALA A 146 -15.03 2.99 4.09
C ALA A 146 -15.73 3.49 5.36
N CYS A 147 -14.96 3.87 6.37
CA CYS A 147 -15.52 4.45 7.60
C CYS A 147 -16.01 5.89 7.38
N CYS A 148 -15.18 6.74 6.78
CA CYS A 148 -15.48 8.13 6.49
C CYS A 148 -15.82 8.30 5.01
N GLY A 149 -17.09 8.46 4.72
CA GLY A 149 -17.59 8.52 3.36
C GLY A 149 -19.11 8.57 3.37
N TYR A 150 -19.70 8.65 2.17
CA TYR A 150 -21.15 8.72 2.06
C TYR A 150 -21.64 8.05 0.78
N GLY A 151 -22.67 7.21 0.92
CA GLY A 151 -23.42 6.64 -0.19
C GLY A 151 -22.75 5.47 -0.89
N GLY A 152 -23.51 4.81 -1.76
CA GLY A 152 -23.07 3.64 -2.51
C GLY A 152 -22.84 2.39 -1.64
N LYS A 153 -22.47 1.28 -2.30
CA LYS A 153 -22.26 -0.02 -1.66
C LYS A 153 -21.04 -0.04 -0.72
N TYR A 154 -20.02 0.76 -1.02
CA TYR A 154 -18.73 0.75 -0.30
C TYR A 154 -18.53 1.99 0.58
N ASN A 155 -19.60 2.77 0.81
CA ASN A 155 -19.58 4.04 1.52
C ASN A 155 -18.53 5.03 0.93
N TYR A 156 -18.47 5.10 -0.40
CA TYR A 156 -17.50 5.91 -1.14
C TYR A 156 -18.15 6.53 -2.38
N SER A 157 -17.85 7.80 -2.63
CA SER A 157 -18.23 8.56 -3.82
C SER A 157 -17.21 9.69 -4.02
N GLU A 158 -16.87 10.01 -5.27
CA GLU A 158 -15.91 11.09 -5.57
C GLU A 158 -16.50 12.48 -5.25
N GLU A 159 -17.83 12.58 -5.25
CA GLU A 159 -18.59 13.77 -4.91
C GLU A 159 -18.76 13.96 -3.40
N ALA A 160 -18.44 12.94 -2.60
CA ALA A 160 -18.69 12.89 -1.17
C ALA A 160 -17.46 12.41 -0.37
N ILE A 161 -16.34 13.10 -0.56
CA ILE A 161 -15.09 12.82 0.15
C ILE A 161 -15.19 13.09 1.65
N CYS A 162 -14.42 12.35 2.45
CA CYS A 162 -14.33 12.54 3.90
C CYS A 162 -14.03 14.00 4.28
N GLY A 163 -14.80 14.56 5.22
CA GLY A 163 -14.70 15.98 5.62
C GLY A 163 -15.30 16.98 4.63
N GLY A 164 -15.70 16.54 3.43
CA GLY A 164 -16.38 17.36 2.43
C GLY A 164 -17.80 17.75 2.86
N LYS A 165 -18.34 18.83 2.28
CA LYS A 165 -19.75 19.23 2.45
C LYS A 165 -20.55 18.78 1.23
N ILE A 166 -21.65 18.08 1.48
CA ILE A 166 -22.57 17.61 0.43
C ILE A 166 -24.00 18.02 0.76
N SER A 167 -24.84 18.14 -0.27
CA SER A 167 -26.29 18.35 -0.10
C SER A 167 -27.02 17.02 -0.24
N VAL A 168 -27.70 16.61 0.83
CA VAL A 168 -28.52 15.40 0.87
C VAL A 168 -29.94 15.81 1.20
N ASN A 169 -30.88 15.52 0.30
CA ASN A 169 -32.30 15.88 0.47
C ASN A 169 -32.50 17.37 0.82
N GLY A 170 -31.72 18.26 0.20
CA GLY A 170 -31.77 19.71 0.44
C GLY A 170 -31.07 20.18 1.72
N LYS A 171 -30.44 19.30 2.50
CA LYS A 171 -29.67 19.65 3.69
C LYS A 171 -28.18 19.50 3.46
N ASN A 172 -27.41 20.54 3.76
CA ASN A 172 -25.96 20.48 3.79
C ASN A 172 -25.49 19.66 5.00
N ILE A 173 -24.72 18.61 4.74
CA ILE A 173 -24.06 17.79 5.75
C ILE A 173 -22.56 17.76 5.50
N THR A 174 -21.79 17.55 6.56
CA THR A 174 -20.37 17.21 6.43
C THR A 174 -20.25 15.69 6.43
N VAL A 175 -19.55 15.14 5.44
CA VAL A 175 -19.23 13.72 5.37
C VAL A 175 -18.33 13.36 6.54
N GLY A 176 -18.84 12.55 7.44
CA GLY A 176 -18.18 12.19 8.70
C GLY A 176 -17.77 10.72 8.76
N SER A 177 -17.10 10.37 9.85
CA SER A 177 -16.72 8.99 10.13
C SER A 177 -17.93 8.14 10.54
N CYS A 178 -17.77 6.84 10.37
CA CYS A 178 -18.59 5.82 11.00
C CYS A 178 -18.48 5.88 12.55
N LYS A 179 -19.40 5.21 13.24
CA LYS A 179 -19.50 5.23 14.71
C LYS A 179 -18.24 4.69 15.41
N ASP A 180 -17.69 3.60 14.89
CA ASP A 180 -16.50 2.96 15.41
C ASP A 180 -15.50 2.72 14.26
N PRO A 181 -14.48 3.58 14.14
CA PRO A 181 -13.46 3.42 13.11
C PRO A 181 -12.52 2.23 13.36
N SER A 182 -12.37 1.78 14.61
CA SER A 182 -11.38 0.74 14.98
C SER A 182 -11.69 -0.63 14.38
N ILE A 183 -12.94 -0.87 13.99
CA ILE A 183 -13.42 -2.10 13.38
C ILE A 183 -13.45 -2.05 11.85
N ARG A 184 -13.05 -0.96 11.20
CA ARG A 184 -13.04 -0.85 9.72
C ARG A 184 -11.64 -1.05 9.16
N VAL A 185 -11.53 -1.49 7.92
CA VAL A 185 -10.21 -1.59 7.25
C VAL A 185 -9.87 -0.28 6.54
N SER A 186 -10.82 0.28 5.78
CA SER A 186 -10.63 1.53 5.05
C SER A 186 -11.15 2.74 5.83
N TRP A 187 -10.34 3.80 5.84
CA TRP A 187 -10.75 5.11 6.35
C TRP A 187 -11.67 5.81 5.35
N ASP A 188 -11.17 6.19 4.17
CA ASP A 188 -11.87 7.10 3.23
C ASP A 188 -12.02 6.54 1.81
N GLY A 189 -11.76 5.24 1.63
CA GLY A 189 -11.82 4.56 0.35
C GLY A 189 -10.50 4.45 -0.40
N VAL A 190 -9.44 5.13 0.07
CA VAL A 190 -8.07 5.01 -0.45
C VAL A 190 -7.07 4.69 0.67
N HIS A 191 -7.28 5.25 1.86
CA HIS A 191 -6.41 5.06 3.01
C HIS A 191 -6.96 4.01 3.99
N PHE A 192 -6.05 3.40 4.74
CA PHE A 192 -6.36 2.44 5.81
C PHE A 192 -6.57 3.17 7.14
N ILE A 193 -7.42 2.61 8.02
CA ILE A 193 -7.57 3.13 9.38
C ILE A 193 -6.29 2.89 10.20
N GLU A 194 -6.10 3.63 11.30
CA GLU A 194 -5.05 3.41 12.28
C GLU A 194 -4.95 1.94 12.72
N ALA A 195 -6.05 1.31 13.13
CA ALA A 195 -6.08 -0.10 13.55
C ALA A 195 -5.56 -1.07 12.47
N ALA A 196 -5.93 -0.87 11.20
CA ALA A 196 -5.46 -1.70 10.09
C ALA A 196 -3.96 -1.46 9.80
N ASN A 197 -3.50 -0.21 9.87
CA ASN A 197 -2.07 0.10 9.74
C ASN A 197 -1.26 -0.50 10.88
N LYS A 198 -1.75 -0.42 12.13
CA LYS A 198 -1.11 -1.02 13.29
C LYS A 198 -1.04 -2.54 13.15
N PHE A 199 -2.14 -3.19 12.79
CA PHE A 199 -2.17 -4.63 12.55
C PHE A 199 -1.13 -5.06 11.51
N ALA A 200 -1.08 -4.36 10.37
CA ALA A 200 -0.11 -4.67 9.33
C ALA A 200 1.33 -4.41 9.80
N PHE A 201 1.58 -3.33 10.52
CA PHE A 201 2.89 -3.01 11.10
C PHE A 201 3.36 -4.10 12.07
N ASP A 202 2.50 -4.55 12.99
CA ASP A 202 2.84 -5.59 13.96
C ASP A 202 3.28 -6.88 13.26
N LEU A 203 2.60 -7.27 12.17
CA LEU A 203 2.97 -8.43 11.36
C LEU A 203 4.30 -8.25 10.61
N VAL A 204 4.49 -7.13 9.92
CA VAL A 204 5.68 -6.95 9.08
C VAL A 204 6.94 -6.62 9.87
N SER A 205 6.80 -6.04 11.08
CA SER A 205 7.94 -5.66 11.92
C SER A 205 8.71 -6.85 12.49
N SER A 206 8.10 -8.03 12.57
CA SER A 206 8.76 -9.26 13.05
C SER A 206 9.83 -9.77 12.08
N GLY A 207 9.72 -9.43 10.79
CA GLY A 207 10.53 -9.97 9.71
C GLY A 207 9.93 -11.18 9.00
N ASP A 208 8.82 -11.75 9.49
CA ASP A 208 8.19 -12.94 8.88
C ASP A 208 7.61 -12.65 7.50
N PHE A 209 7.26 -11.39 7.24
CA PHE A 209 6.78 -10.88 5.95
C PHE A 209 7.89 -10.20 5.15
N SER A 210 9.16 -10.49 5.43
CA SER A 210 10.28 -9.82 4.77
C SER A 210 11.21 -10.77 4.01
N ASP A 211 11.83 -10.25 2.96
CA ASP A 211 12.87 -10.93 2.19
C ASP A 211 14.09 -9.99 2.05
N PRO A 212 15.25 -10.34 2.64
CA PRO A 212 15.46 -11.47 3.55
C PRO A 212 14.65 -11.33 4.87
N PRO A 213 14.42 -12.42 5.64
CA PRO A 213 13.61 -12.41 6.87
C PRO A 213 14.36 -11.71 8.02
N ILE A 214 14.43 -10.38 7.95
CA ILE A 214 15.13 -9.52 8.90
C ILE A 214 14.08 -8.76 9.71
N PRO A 215 14.03 -8.94 11.04
CA PRO A 215 13.18 -8.13 11.91
C PRO A 215 13.53 -6.65 11.78
N LEU A 216 12.52 -5.76 11.84
CA LEU A 216 12.72 -4.31 11.70
C LEU A 216 13.77 -3.76 12.68
N LYS A 217 13.78 -4.27 13.92
CA LYS A 217 14.76 -3.88 14.96
C LYS A 217 16.21 -4.22 14.61
N LEU A 218 16.45 -5.08 13.62
CA LEU A 218 17.77 -5.48 13.13
C LEU A 218 18.11 -4.86 11.77
N ALA A 219 17.21 -4.09 11.16
CA ALA A 219 17.38 -3.58 9.80
C ALA A 219 18.59 -2.63 9.64
N CYS A 220 19.02 -1.96 10.72
CA CYS A 220 20.19 -1.07 10.74
C CYS A 220 21.48 -1.72 11.26
N HIS A 221 21.45 -3.01 11.58
CA HIS A 221 22.58 -3.73 12.15
C HIS A 221 23.07 -4.76 11.12
N PRO A 222 23.92 -4.35 10.16
CA PRO A 222 24.47 -5.29 9.18
C PRO A 222 25.23 -6.40 9.91
N ARG A 223 25.00 -7.65 9.48
CA ARG A 223 25.80 -8.80 9.90
C ARG A 223 27.15 -8.81 9.20
#